data_AF-A0A134BPU6-F1
#
_entry.id   AF-A0A134BPU6-F1
#
_cell.length_a   1.000
_cell.length_b   1.000
_cell.length_c   1.000
_cell.angle_alpha   90.00
_cell.angle_beta   90.00
_cell.angle_gamma   90.00
#
_symmetry.space_group_name_H-M   'P 1'
#
loop_
_entity.id
_entity.type
_entity.pdbx_description
1 polymer ?
#
loop_
_entity_poly.entity_id
_entity_poly.type
_entity_poly.pdbx_seq_one_letter_code
_entity_poly.pdbx_strand_id
1 'polypeptide(L)'
;MTREEFENLWEENKEHIRLNSEEYQAVKKSYYSWGLIDYALLIGGFVICETLFNKIIKSIILQYLLAIIGMIIIWVLWRFLKSRFTNSKTLEDIDAELKERYKKTLHYSD
;
A
#
# COMPACT_ATOMS: atom_id res chain seq x y z
N MET A 1 -23.54 -6.71 -28.13
CA MET A 1 -23.56 -5.74 -27.01
C MET A 1 -22.87 -4.50 -27.50
N THR A 2 -23.44 -3.33 -27.21
CA THR A 2 -22.80 -2.05 -27.52
C THR A 2 -21.78 -1.67 -26.44
N ARG A 3 -20.89 -0.71 -26.74
CA ARG A 3 -19.93 -0.21 -25.75
C ARG A 3 -20.63 0.39 -24.52
N GLU A 4 -21.72 1.13 -24.71
CA GLU A 4 -22.47 1.73 -23.62
C GLU A 4 -23.15 0.68 -22.72
N GLU A 5 -23.70 -0.38 -23.33
CA GLU A 5 -24.26 -1.52 -22.58
C GLU A 5 -23.19 -2.24 -21.76
N PHE A 6 -21.99 -2.44 -22.32
CA PHE A 6 -20.88 -3.04 -21.59
C PHE A 6 -20.41 -2.18 -20.41
N GLU A 7 -20.24 -0.87 -20.60
CA GLU A 7 -19.80 0.02 -19.52
C GLU A 7 -20.82 0.09 -18.39
N ASN A 8 -22.13 0.10 -18.70
CA ASN A 8 -23.18 0.02 -17.68
C ASN A 8 -23.11 -1.30 -16.89
N LEU A 9 -22.96 -2.45 -17.57
CA LEU A 9 -22.82 -3.73 -16.89
C LEU A 9 -21.54 -3.83 -16.06
N TRP A 10 -20.43 -3.26 -16.55
CA TRP A 10 -19.19 -3.21 -15.80
C TRP A 10 -19.35 -2.35 -14.54
N GLU A 11 -19.93 -1.16 -14.65
CA GLU A 11 -20.15 -0.27 -13.50
C GLU A 11 -21.05 -0.89 -12.44
N GLU A 12 -22.08 -1.64 -12.85
CA GLU A 12 -22.98 -2.37 -11.94
C GLU A 12 -22.31 -3.55 -11.23
N ASN A 13 -21.40 -4.27 -11.92
CA ASN A 13 -20.83 -5.53 -11.42
C ASN A 13 -19.39 -5.40 -10.88
N LYS A 14 -18.68 -4.29 -11.13
CA LYS A 14 -17.25 -4.13 -10.79
C LYS A 14 -16.96 -4.37 -9.32
N GLU A 15 -17.82 -3.95 -8.40
CA GLU A 15 -17.60 -4.12 -6.97
C GLU A 15 -17.67 -5.60 -6.57
N HIS A 16 -18.66 -6.33 -7.09
CA HIS A 16 -18.79 -7.76 -6.87
C HIS A 16 -17.60 -8.55 -7.47
N ILE A 17 -17.16 -8.16 -8.67
CA ILE A 17 -15.99 -8.76 -9.33
C ILE A 17 -14.70 -8.51 -8.54
N ARG A 18 -14.49 -7.28 -8.04
CA ARG A 18 -13.34 -6.93 -7.19
C ARG A 18 -13.33 -7.70 -5.86
N LEU A 19 -14.50 -7.83 -5.22
CA LEU A 19 -14.62 -8.56 -3.95
C LEU A 19 -14.36 -10.06 -4.10
N ASN A 20 -14.73 -10.66 -5.23
CA ASN A 20 -14.51 -12.08 -5.50
C ASN A 20 -13.12 -12.39 -6.09
N SER A 21 -12.32 -11.37 -6.45
CA SER A 21 -10.96 -11.56 -6.95
C SER A 21 -9.97 -11.76 -5.79
N GLU A 22 -9.42 -12.97 -5.67
CA GLU A 22 -8.36 -13.28 -4.70
C GLU A 22 -7.12 -12.41 -4.93
N GLU A 23 -6.78 -12.11 -6.19
CA GLU A 23 -5.63 -11.28 -6.56
C GLU A 23 -5.82 -9.83 -6.10
N TYR A 24 -7.02 -9.26 -6.27
CA TYR A 24 -7.36 -7.93 -5.79
C TYR A 24 -7.33 -7.86 -4.25
N GLN A 25 -7.90 -8.86 -3.58
CA GLN A 25 -7.89 -8.95 -2.12
C GLN A 25 -6.47 -9.13 -1.55
N ALA A 26 -5.63 -9.95 -2.19
CA ALA A 26 -4.24 -10.18 -1.76
C ALA A 26 -3.41 -8.89 -1.85
N VAL A 27 -3.55 -8.14 -2.93
CA VAL A 27 -2.83 -6.87 -3.11
C VAL A 27 -3.38 -5.80 -2.19
N LYS A 28 -4.71 -5.68 -2.03
CA LYS A 28 -5.31 -4.80 -1.01
C LYS A 28 -4.76 -5.12 0.39
N LYS A 29 -4.69 -6.41 0.76
CA LYS A 29 -4.17 -6.84 2.06
C LYS A 29 -2.67 -6.55 2.21
N SER A 30 -1.87 -6.65 1.15
CA SER A 30 -0.44 -6.35 1.21
C SER A 30 -0.15 -4.88 1.54
N TYR A 31 -0.97 -3.94 1.03
CA TYR A 31 -0.88 -2.52 1.35
C TYR A 31 -1.10 -2.21 2.85
N TYR A 32 -2.04 -2.93 3.48
CA TYR A 32 -2.39 -2.76 4.90
C TYR A 32 -1.62 -3.71 5.83
N SER A 33 -0.91 -4.70 5.31
CA SER A 33 -0.16 -5.62 6.15
C SER A 33 1.03 -4.91 6.79
N TRP A 34 1.02 -4.88 8.13
CA TRP A 34 2.20 -4.56 8.92
C TRP A 34 3.07 -5.81 8.98
N GLY A 35 4.24 -5.74 8.34
CA GLY A 35 5.20 -6.82 8.40
C GLY A 35 6.08 -6.71 9.64
N LEU A 36 6.74 -7.80 10.03
CA LEU A 36 7.78 -7.78 11.07
C LEU A 36 8.85 -6.72 10.82
N ILE A 37 9.14 -6.42 9.55
CA ILE A 37 10.09 -5.39 9.14
C ILE A 37 9.61 -3.99 9.54
N ASP A 38 8.31 -3.69 9.46
CA ASP A 38 7.77 -2.37 9.82
C ASP A 38 7.92 -2.12 11.33
N TYR A 39 7.70 -3.15 12.17
CA TYR A 39 7.96 -3.08 13.61
C TYR A 39 9.45 -2.96 13.95
N ALA A 40 10.30 -3.75 13.30
CA ALA A 40 11.75 -3.70 13.49
C ALA A 40 12.31 -2.31 13.12
N LEU A 41 11.76 -1.67 12.07
CA LEU A 41 12.14 -0.32 11.67
C LEU A 41 11.70 0.77 12.65
N LEU A 42 10.51 0.65 13.24
CA LEU A 42 10.06 1.59 14.26
C LEU A 42 10.94 1.48 15.51
N ILE A 43 11.13 0.27 16.02
CA ILE A 43 11.95 0.03 17.22
C ILE A 43 13.40 0.42 16.96
N GLY A 44 13.98 -0.04 15.85
CA GLY A 44 15.36 0.28 15.48
C GLY A 44 15.56 1.77 15.19
N GLY A 45 14.63 2.39 14.47
CA GLY A 45 14.64 3.82 14.18
C GLY A 45 14.58 4.67 15.45
N PHE A 46 13.74 4.28 16.42
CA PHE A 46 13.68 4.95 17.72
C PHE A 46 15.00 4.85 18.48
N VAL A 47 15.55 3.64 18.64
CA VAL A 47 16.81 3.42 19.38
C VAL A 47 17.99 4.18 18.74
N ILE A 48 18.06 4.20 17.41
CA ILE A 48 19.09 4.95 16.67
C ILE A 48 18.94 6.46 16.93
N CYS A 49 17.73 7.00 16.75
CA CYS A 49 17.48 8.42 16.97
C CYS A 49 17.70 8.84 18.44
N GLU A 50 17.26 8.02 19.40
CA GLU A 50 17.52 8.25 20.81
C GLU A 50 19.01 8.31 21.12
N THR A 51 19.79 7.34 20.62
CA THR A 51 21.24 7.28 20.82
C THR A 51 21.96 8.50 20.22
N LEU A 52 21.51 8.95 19.04
CA LEU A 52 22.04 10.13 18.38
C LEU A 52 21.72 11.41 19.17
N PHE A 53 20.47 11.59 19.58
CA PHE A 53 20.05 12.80 20.29
C PHE A 53 20.56 12.87 21.72
N ASN A 54 20.79 11.73 22.40
CA ASN A 54 21.40 11.70 23.74
C ASN A 54 22.79 12.35 23.77
N LYS A 55 23.54 12.27 22.67
CA LYS A 55 24.87 12.90 22.56
C LYS A 55 24.82 14.41 22.35
N ILE A 56 23.69 14.95 21.89
CA ILE A 56 23.58 16.32 21.39
C ILE A 56 22.68 17.17 22.29
N ILE A 57 21.61 16.59 22.83
CA ILE A 57 20.56 17.28 23.57
C ILE A 57 20.60 16.87 25.03
N LYS A 58 20.77 17.86 25.92
CA LYS A 58 20.80 17.65 27.39
C LYS A 58 19.40 17.53 28.01
N SER A 59 18.38 18.05 27.35
CA SER A 59 17.00 17.98 27.83
C SER A 59 16.37 16.64 27.44
N ILE A 60 16.05 15.83 28.44
CA ILE A 60 15.50 14.48 28.23
C ILE A 60 14.16 14.51 27.50
N ILE A 61 13.31 15.50 27.79
CA ILE A 61 11.99 15.64 27.14
C ILE A 61 12.16 15.96 25.65
N LEU A 62 13.05 16.89 25.31
CA LEU A 62 13.34 17.27 23.92
C LEU A 62 13.99 16.12 23.14
N GLN A 63 14.89 15.37 23.78
CA GLN A 63 15.52 14.19 23.19
C GLN A 63 14.48 13.16 22.75
N TYR A 64 13.56 12.78 23.64
CA TYR A 64 12.53 11.79 23.33
C TYR A 64 11.55 12.29 22.25
N LEU A 65 11.13 13.56 22.30
CA LEU A 65 10.27 14.14 21.27
C LEU A 65 10.92 14.06 19.89
N LEU A 66 12.20 14.45 19.78
CA LEU A 66 12.93 14.37 18.51
C LEU A 66 13.18 12.92 18.08
N ALA A 67 13.41 12.00 19.00
CA ALA A 67 13.56 10.58 18.68
C ALA A 67 12.28 9.99 18.07
N ILE A 68 11.11 10.34 18.62
CA ILE A 68 9.81 9.94 18.07
C ILE A 68 9.60 10.54 16.67
N ILE A 69 9.91 11.82 16.49
CA ILE A 69 9.79 12.49 15.18
C ILE A 69 10.73 11.81 14.16
N GLY A 70 11.99 11.56 14.54
CA GLY A 70 12.97 10.88 13.70
C GLY A 70 12.53 9.47 13.29
N MET A 71 11.99 8.69 14.25
CA MET A 71 11.41 7.38 13.99
C MET A 71 10.28 7.45 12.94
N ILE A 72 9.35 8.41 13.08
CA ILE A 72 8.24 8.57 12.13
C ILE A 72 8.78 8.91 10.74
N ILE A 73 9.79 9.80 10.63
CA ILE A 73 10.41 10.16 9.36
C ILE A 73 11.03 8.93 8.68
N ILE A 74 11.81 8.14 9.43
CA ILE A 74 12.42 6.90 8.92
C ILE A 74 11.34 5.92 8.43
N TRP A 75 10.27 5.76 9.19
CA TRP A 75 9.15 4.89 8.84
C TRP A 75 8.44 5.34 7.55
N VAL A 76 8.17 6.64 7.40
CA VAL A 76 7.56 7.18 6.17
C VAL A 76 8.47 6.97 4.96
N LEU A 77 9.77 7.24 5.10
CA LEU A 77 10.76 7.01 4.03
C LEU A 77 10.80 5.53 3.61
N TRP A 78 10.79 4.62 4.59
CA TRP A 78 10.73 3.19 4.32
C TRP A 78 9.44 2.81 3.58
N ARG A 79 8.27 3.28 4.04
CA ARG A 79 6.99 2.99 3.37
C ARG A 79 6.96 3.51 1.94
N PHE A 80 7.53 4.69 1.70
CA PHE A 80 7.66 5.25 0.36
C PHE A 80 8.54 4.38 -0.54
N LEU A 81 9.72 3.96 -0.05
CA LEU A 81 10.61 3.06 -0.78
C LEU A 81 9.98 1.68 -1.01
N LYS A 82 9.35 1.09 0.01
CA LYS A 82 8.63 -0.18 -0.07
C LYS A 82 7.52 -0.12 -1.12
N SER A 83 6.77 0.98 -1.18
CA SER A 83 5.76 1.21 -2.23
C SER A 83 6.39 1.22 -3.63
N ARG A 84 7.55 1.87 -3.79
CA ARG A 84 8.27 1.93 -5.07
C ARG A 84 8.90 0.60 -5.48
N PHE A 85 9.38 -0.19 -4.52
CA PHE A 85 9.98 -1.51 -4.79
C PHE A 85 8.92 -2.61 -4.99
N THR A 86 7.77 -2.50 -4.33
CA THR A 86 6.62 -3.42 -4.49
C THR A 86 5.78 -3.01 -5.69
N ASN A 87 6.43 -2.66 -6.80
CA ASN A 87 5.79 -2.32 -8.06
C ASN A 87 5.29 -3.58 -8.81
N SER A 88 4.79 -4.56 -8.06
CA SER A 88 4.13 -5.75 -8.59
C SER A 88 2.63 -5.46 -8.65
N LYS A 89 2.16 -4.98 -9.80
CA LYS A 89 0.76 -4.66 -10.14
C LYS A 89 0.06 -3.73 -9.14
N THR A 90 -0.18 -2.50 -9.57
CA THR A 90 -1.05 -1.58 -8.83
C THR A 90 -2.50 -2.08 -8.82
N LEU A 91 -3.33 -1.57 -7.91
CA LEU A 91 -4.77 -1.84 -7.91
C LEU A 91 -5.43 -1.47 -9.25
N GLU A 92 -4.88 -0.45 -9.93
CA GLU A 92 -5.32 0.00 -11.25
C GLU A 92 -4.98 -1.02 -12.35
N ASP A 93 -3.79 -1.62 -12.30
CA ASP A 93 -3.40 -2.69 -13.23
C ASP A 93 -4.29 -3.92 -13.05
N ILE A 94 -4.62 -4.28 -11.80
CA ILE A 94 -5.50 -5.42 -11.49
C ILE A 94 -6.93 -5.13 -11.96
N ASP A 95 -7.42 -3.90 -11.78
CA ASP A 95 -8.74 -3.50 -12.27
C ASP A 95 -8.81 -3.55 -13.81
N ALA A 96 -7.75 -3.13 -14.51
CA ALA A 96 -7.67 -3.24 -15.96
C ALA A 96 -7.69 -4.70 -16.42
N GLU A 97 -6.91 -5.57 -15.77
CA GLU A 97 -6.92 -7.02 -16.05
C GLU A 97 -8.28 -7.66 -15.75
N LEU A 98 -8.95 -7.29 -14.66
CA LEU A 98 -10.29 -7.77 -14.32
C LEU A 98 -11.33 -7.33 -15.36
N LYS A 99 -11.24 -6.08 -15.83
CA LYS A 99 -12.12 -5.57 -16.90
C LYS A 99 -11.91 -6.32 -18.21
N GLU A 100 -10.67 -6.64 -18.57
CA GLU A 100 -10.38 -7.47 -19.76
C GLU A 100 -10.89 -8.91 -19.62
N ARG A 101 -10.73 -9.54 -18.46
CA ARG A 101 -11.28 -10.89 -18.21
C ARG A 101 -12.80 -10.88 -18.29
N TYR A 102 -13.45 -9.84 -17.78
CA TYR A 102 -14.90 -9.67 -17.87
C TYR A 102 -15.37 -9.48 -19.32
N LYS A 103 -14.67 -8.68 -20.13
CA LYS A 103 -14.92 -8.55 -21.59
C LYS A 103 -14.85 -9.91 -22.29
N LYS A 104 -13.81 -10.71 -22.01
CA LYS A 104 -13.63 -12.05 -22.59
C LYS A 104 -14.75 -13.01 -22.17
N THR A 105 -15.22 -12.92 -20.93
CA THR A 105 -16.30 -13.76 -20.40
C THR A 105 -17.64 -13.44 -21.08
N LEU A 106 -17.88 -12.18 -21.40
CA LEU A 106 -19.05 -11.72 -22.13
C LEU A 106 -18.95 -11.90 -23.65
N HIS A 107 -17.86 -12.49 -24.16
CA HIS A 107 -17.54 -12.58 -25.59
C HIS A 107 -17.68 -11.24 -26.32
N TYR A 108 -17.41 -10.14 -25.61
CA TYR A 108 -17.44 -8.81 -26.18
C TYR A 108 -16.14 -8.56 -26.95
N SER A 109 -16.25 -8.48 -28.28
CA SER A 109 -15.24 -7.93 -29.16
C SER A 109 -15.70 -6.53 -29.56
N ASP A 110 -14.84 -5.53 -29.34
CA ASP A 110 -15.07 -4.16 -29.82
C ASP A 110 -15.14 -4.12 -31.36
#